data_AF-A0A9D8LFR1-F1
#
_entry.id   AF-A0A9D8LFR1-F1
#
_cell.length_a   1.000
_cell.length_b   1.000
_cell.length_c   1.000
_cell.angle_alpha   90.00
_cell.angle_beta   90.00
_cell.angle_gamma   90.00
#
_symmetry.space_group_name_H-M   'P 1'
#
loop_
_entity.id
_entity.type
_entity.pdbx_description
1 polymer ?
#
loop_
_entity_poly.entity_id
_entity_poly.type
_entity_poly.pdbx_seq_one_letter_code
_entity_poly.pdbx_strand_id
1 'polypeptide(L)'
;VVKYRKLLLEVLTVSFFLQLFALVTPLFFQVVMDKVLVHHAMTTLTVITIGLLVITLFNVVLAGLRTYVFAHTTSRIDVELGARLFRHILALPLAYFESRRVGDTIARVRELENIRNFLTGQTLTSVLDLLFTFVFLAVMFFYSGWLTLIVVISLPLGVLAAWRHGGMVDRFVMALSVVGFSVPIFVIGYVLIAVFAVDQHLRPDAAASIRELRALGLDVVILSGDRVDAVAPLAGQLGIAAFKAGQRPDEKIAELERLAAAGRRTLMVGDGLNDAPALARAHASMSPISATQLAQASADIVFLGEELAPVAASLRIARKARRLMVQNLWFAVLYNAIAVPIAIAGFATPLVAAVAMSGSSLVVTLNALRAGRQPAAASHGSNA
;
A
#
# COMPACT_ATOMS: atom_id res chain seq x y z
N VAL A 1 1.31 16.86 -26.12
CA VAL A 1 0.11 17.67 -25.78
C VAL A 1 -0.99 17.60 -26.84
N VAL A 2 -0.70 17.66 -28.15
CA VAL A 2 -1.74 17.68 -29.22
C VAL A 2 -2.53 16.37 -29.35
N LYS A 3 -1.93 15.21 -29.07
CA LYS A 3 -2.53 13.87 -29.28
C LYS A 3 -3.72 13.55 -28.36
N TYR A 4 -3.87 14.23 -27.22
CA TYR A 4 -4.92 13.92 -26.21
C TYR A 4 -6.06 14.94 -26.14
N ARG A 5 -6.08 15.95 -27.04
CA ARG A 5 -7.10 17.02 -27.03
C ARG A 5 -8.53 16.50 -27.17
N LYS A 6 -8.75 15.48 -28.00
CA LYS A 6 -10.07 14.89 -28.23
C LYS A 6 -10.62 14.22 -26.97
N LEU A 7 -9.76 13.53 -26.21
CA LEU A 7 -10.10 12.84 -24.97
C LEU A 7 -10.36 13.80 -23.80
N LEU A 8 -9.55 14.85 -23.66
CA LEU A 8 -9.82 15.91 -22.69
C LEU A 8 -11.15 16.61 -22.98
N LEU A 9 -11.49 16.78 -24.26
CA LEU A 9 -12.75 17.36 -24.70
C LEU A 9 -13.95 16.44 -24.39
N GLU A 10 -13.79 15.12 -24.47
CA GLU A 10 -14.82 14.15 -24.07
C GLU A 10 -15.11 14.22 -22.56
N VAL A 11 -14.07 14.20 -21.71
CA VAL A 11 -14.23 14.33 -20.24
C VAL A 11 -14.84 15.67 -19.86
N LEU A 12 -14.39 16.75 -20.50
CA LEU A 12 -14.94 18.10 -20.36
C LEU A 12 -16.44 18.13 -20.71
N THR A 13 -16.83 17.50 -21.82
CA THR A 13 -18.22 17.46 -22.27
C THR A 13 -19.11 16.68 -21.28
N VAL A 14 -18.68 15.51 -20.83
CA VAL A 14 -19.44 14.73 -19.83
C VAL A 14 -19.59 15.49 -18.51
N SER A 15 -18.52 16.18 -18.08
CA SER A 15 -18.54 16.98 -16.84
C SER A 15 -19.48 18.18 -16.96
N PHE A 16 -19.50 18.84 -18.12
CA PHE A 16 -20.45 19.90 -18.43
C PHE A 16 -21.91 19.43 -18.31
N PHE A 17 -22.25 18.27 -18.89
CA PHE A 17 -23.61 17.74 -18.78
C PHE A 17 -23.97 17.37 -17.33
N LEU A 18 -23.06 16.72 -16.59
CA LEU A 18 -23.28 16.41 -15.18
C LEU A 18 -23.62 17.64 -14.35
N GLN A 19 -22.88 18.73 -14.53
CA GLN A 19 -23.17 19.97 -13.79
C GLN A 19 -24.50 20.61 -14.21
N LEU A 20 -24.86 20.53 -15.49
CA LEU A 20 -26.15 21.00 -15.97
C LEU A 20 -27.31 20.22 -15.33
N PHE A 21 -27.19 18.90 -15.23
CA PHE A 21 -28.19 18.06 -14.53
C PHE A 21 -28.23 18.28 -13.02
N ALA A 22 -27.13 18.71 -12.41
CA ALA A 22 -27.12 19.08 -11.00
C ALA A 22 -28.07 20.26 -10.70
N LEU A 23 -28.21 21.21 -11.63
CA LEU A 23 -29.14 22.35 -11.53
C LEU A 23 -30.62 21.95 -11.63
N VAL A 24 -30.91 20.78 -12.21
CA VAL A 24 -32.29 20.28 -12.33
C VAL A 24 -32.84 19.87 -10.96
N THR A 25 -31.99 19.36 -10.06
CA THR A 25 -32.43 18.86 -8.75
C THR A 25 -33.09 19.95 -7.89
N PRO A 26 -32.50 21.16 -7.72
CA PRO A 26 -33.17 22.29 -7.05
C PRO A 26 -34.51 22.68 -7.66
N LEU A 27 -34.64 22.65 -9.00
CA LEU A 27 -35.90 22.98 -9.68
C LEU A 27 -37.01 21.98 -9.35
N PHE A 28 -36.70 20.69 -9.28
CA PHE A 28 -37.68 19.68 -8.86
C PHE A 28 -38.08 19.85 -7.39
N PHE A 29 -37.11 20.14 -6.50
CA PHE A 29 -37.40 20.45 -5.10
C PHE A 29 -38.32 21.66 -4.96
N GLN A 30 -38.15 22.70 -5.78
CA GLN A 30 -39.08 23.83 -5.82
C GLN A 30 -40.51 23.38 -6.12
N VAL A 31 -40.72 22.59 -7.18
CA VAL A 31 -42.07 22.15 -7.56
C VAL A 31 -42.70 21.28 -6.49
N VAL A 32 -41.91 20.46 -5.78
CA VAL A 32 -42.38 19.70 -4.62
C VAL A 32 -42.85 20.64 -3.51
N MET A 33 -42.03 21.63 -3.15
CA MET A 33 -42.38 22.60 -2.11
C MET A 33 -43.62 23.42 -2.48
N ASP A 34 -43.67 24.00 -3.68
CA ASP A 34 -44.69 24.96 -4.07
C ASP A 34 -46.02 24.29 -4.47
N LYS A 35 -45.97 23.15 -5.17
CA LYS A 35 -47.17 22.50 -5.71
C LYS A 35 -47.61 21.28 -4.92
N VAL A 36 -46.68 20.45 -4.45
CA VAL A 36 -47.06 19.20 -3.76
C VAL A 36 -47.36 19.43 -2.29
N LEU A 37 -46.47 20.11 -1.58
CA LEU A 37 -46.60 20.34 -0.14
C LEU A 37 -47.76 21.30 0.18
N VAL A 38 -47.98 22.32 -0.65
CA VAL A 38 -49.05 23.31 -0.43
C VAL A 38 -50.43 22.79 -0.86
N HIS A 39 -50.54 22.04 -1.95
CA HIS A 39 -51.83 21.65 -2.55
C HIS A 39 -52.17 20.15 -2.42
N HIS A 40 -51.36 19.37 -1.70
CA HIS A 40 -51.50 17.92 -1.54
C HIS A 40 -51.70 17.15 -2.87
N ALA A 41 -51.07 17.62 -3.95
CA ALA A 41 -51.21 17.02 -5.27
C ALA A 41 -50.37 15.73 -5.41
N MET A 42 -50.93 14.60 -4.97
CA MET A 42 -50.25 13.28 -4.96
C MET A 42 -49.87 12.78 -6.36
N THR A 43 -50.62 13.17 -7.40
CA THR A 43 -50.31 12.86 -8.80
C THR A 43 -49.02 13.57 -9.25
N THR A 44 -48.88 14.86 -8.94
CA THR A 44 -47.69 15.65 -9.21
C THR A 44 -46.48 15.14 -8.43
N LEU A 45 -46.67 14.71 -7.18
CA LEU A 45 -45.62 14.07 -6.37
C LEU A 45 -45.08 12.82 -7.05
N THR A 46 -45.97 11.94 -7.50
CA THR A 46 -45.58 10.68 -8.15
C THR A 46 -44.75 10.94 -9.42
N VAL A 47 -45.17 11.90 -10.24
CA VAL A 47 -44.44 12.29 -11.47
C VAL A 47 -43.07 12.88 -11.13
N ILE A 48 -42.98 13.75 -10.12
CA ILE A 48 -41.70 14.33 -9.67
C ILE A 48 -40.79 13.25 -9.09
N THR A 49 -41.29 12.36 -8.25
CA THR A 49 -40.49 11.28 -7.66
C THR A 49 -39.92 10.37 -8.73
N ILE A 50 -40.72 9.97 -9.73
CA ILE A 50 -40.24 9.19 -10.88
C ILE A 50 -39.19 9.99 -11.66
N GLY A 51 -39.44 11.27 -11.94
CA GLY A 51 -38.49 12.15 -12.62
C GLY A 51 -37.16 12.29 -11.88
N LEU A 52 -37.21 12.48 -10.56
CA LEU A 52 -36.04 12.59 -9.71
C LEU A 52 -35.23 11.29 -9.70
N LEU A 53 -35.91 10.14 -9.63
CA LEU A 53 -35.26 8.82 -9.66
C LEU A 53 -34.55 8.60 -11.00
N VAL A 54 -35.18 8.96 -12.12
CA VAL A 54 -34.56 8.91 -13.46
C VAL A 54 -33.33 9.83 -13.53
N ILE A 55 -33.44 11.08 -13.05
CA ILE A 55 -32.32 12.03 -13.06
C ILE A 55 -31.17 11.56 -12.16
N THR A 56 -31.47 11.03 -10.97
CA THR A 56 -30.46 10.47 -10.06
C THR A 56 -29.76 9.28 -10.71
N LEU A 57 -30.50 8.36 -11.32
CA LEU A 57 -29.92 7.22 -12.05
C LEU A 57 -29.02 7.70 -13.19
N PHE A 58 -29.49 8.67 -13.97
CA PHE A 58 -28.73 9.25 -15.08
C PHE A 58 -27.45 9.94 -14.59
N ASN A 59 -27.52 10.69 -13.50
CA ASN A 59 -26.34 11.31 -12.86
C ASN A 59 -25.32 10.26 -12.40
N VAL A 60 -25.76 9.15 -11.79
CA VAL A 60 -24.87 8.06 -11.39
C VAL A 60 -24.20 7.42 -12.60
N VAL A 61 -24.96 7.17 -13.67
CA VAL A 61 -24.43 6.59 -14.92
C VAL A 61 -23.42 7.53 -15.58
N LEU A 62 -23.75 8.81 -15.74
CA LEU A 62 -22.84 9.80 -16.33
C LEU A 62 -21.59 10.01 -15.46
N ALA A 63 -21.74 10.02 -14.13
CA ALA A 63 -20.60 10.14 -13.22
C ALA A 63 -19.69 8.91 -13.29
N GLY A 64 -20.28 7.72 -13.38
CA GLY A 64 -19.57 6.47 -13.62
C GLY A 64 -18.84 6.47 -14.96
N LEU A 65 -19.51 6.90 -16.03
CA LEU A 65 -18.93 7.01 -17.37
C LEU A 65 -17.77 8.02 -17.40
N ARG A 66 -17.93 9.20 -16.78
CA ARG A 66 -16.87 10.19 -16.62
C ARG A 66 -15.66 9.57 -15.93
N THR A 67 -15.87 8.91 -14.78
CA THR A 67 -14.80 8.30 -13.99
C THR A 67 -14.12 7.18 -14.78
N TYR A 68 -14.88 6.36 -15.50
CA TYR A 68 -14.35 5.30 -16.35
C TYR A 68 -13.50 5.85 -17.50
N VAL A 69 -14.03 6.81 -18.26
CA VAL A 69 -13.32 7.45 -19.37
C VAL A 69 -12.03 8.10 -18.86
N PHE A 70 -12.10 8.78 -17.71
CA PHE A 70 -10.93 9.39 -17.09
C PHE A 70 -9.89 8.35 -16.67
N ALA A 71 -10.28 7.30 -15.93
CA ALA A 71 -9.39 6.24 -15.47
C ALA A 71 -8.75 5.48 -16.63
N HIS A 72 -9.53 5.13 -17.66
CA HIS A 72 -9.03 4.46 -18.85
C HIS A 72 -8.04 5.34 -19.62
N THR A 73 -8.32 6.64 -19.72
CA THR A 73 -7.45 7.62 -20.39
C THR A 73 -6.14 7.78 -19.64
N THR A 74 -6.16 7.94 -18.33
CA THR A 74 -4.96 8.02 -17.49
C THR A 74 -4.11 6.76 -17.63
N SER A 75 -4.71 5.58 -17.52
CA SER A 75 -4.00 4.31 -17.68
C SER A 75 -3.33 4.16 -19.06
N ARG A 76 -4.01 4.57 -20.14
CA ARG A 76 -3.44 4.59 -21.50
C ARG A 76 -2.24 5.54 -21.59
N ILE A 77 -2.37 6.74 -21.04
CA ILE A 77 -1.30 7.76 -21.01
C ILE A 77 -0.09 7.22 -20.24
N ASP A 78 -0.33 6.58 -19.09
CA ASP A 78 0.69 6.01 -18.21
C ASP A 78 1.47 4.90 -18.90
N VAL A 79 0.77 3.98 -19.58
CA VAL A 79 1.41 2.89 -20.32
C VAL A 79 2.21 3.43 -21.52
N GLU A 80 1.66 4.38 -22.29
CA GLU A 80 2.34 4.92 -23.48
C GLU A 80 3.55 5.80 -23.13
N LEU A 81 3.47 6.59 -22.06
CA LEU A 81 4.58 7.41 -21.56
C LEU A 81 5.61 6.56 -20.83
N GLY A 82 5.17 5.66 -19.94
CA GLY A 82 6.04 4.75 -19.18
C GLY A 82 6.86 3.86 -20.11
N ALA A 83 6.23 3.24 -21.12
CA ALA A 83 6.94 2.38 -22.07
C ALA A 83 7.90 3.16 -23.00
N ARG A 84 7.63 4.44 -23.27
CA ARG A 84 8.58 5.30 -24.01
C ARG A 84 9.75 5.73 -23.15
N LEU A 85 9.48 6.15 -21.92
CA LEU A 85 10.51 6.55 -20.97
C LEU A 85 11.46 5.39 -20.68
N PHE A 86 10.90 4.21 -20.41
CA PHE A 86 11.67 3.01 -20.12
C PHE A 86 12.55 2.60 -21.30
N ARG A 87 12.00 2.57 -22.52
CA ARG A 87 12.79 2.31 -23.73
C ARG A 87 13.87 3.35 -23.97
N HIS A 88 13.58 4.63 -23.71
CA HIS A 88 14.56 5.70 -23.88
C HIS A 88 15.70 5.56 -22.87
N ILE A 89 15.39 5.30 -21.59
CA ILE A 89 16.39 5.05 -20.55
C ILE A 89 17.26 3.85 -20.93
N LEU A 90 16.65 2.73 -21.36
CA LEU A 90 17.41 1.54 -21.78
C LEU A 90 18.29 1.75 -23.03
N ALA A 91 17.96 2.73 -23.87
CA ALA A 91 18.72 3.05 -25.08
C ALA A 91 19.88 4.04 -24.82
N LEU A 92 20.01 4.59 -23.61
CA LEU A 92 21.07 5.54 -23.30
C LEU A 92 22.44 4.85 -23.18
N PRO A 93 23.50 5.45 -23.72
CA PRO A 93 24.86 4.89 -23.62
C PRO A 93 25.34 4.86 -22.17
N LEU A 94 26.17 3.87 -21.82
CA LEU A 94 26.65 3.62 -20.45
C LEU A 94 27.29 4.87 -19.80
N ALA A 95 28.00 5.69 -20.59
CA ALA A 95 28.63 6.94 -20.14
C ALA A 95 27.62 7.98 -19.58
N TYR A 96 26.36 7.92 -20.01
CA TYR A 96 25.28 8.75 -19.45
C TYR A 96 24.96 8.37 -17.99
N PHE A 97 25.06 7.08 -17.66
CA PHE A 97 24.80 6.55 -16.31
C PHE A 97 26.00 6.67 -15.37
N GLU A 98 27.22 6.71 -15.90
CA GLU A 98 28.44 6.92 -15.10
C GLU A 98 28.61 8.38 -14.65
N SER A 99 28.16 9.34 -15.45
CA SER A 99 28.33 10.78 -15.19
C SER A 99 27.19 11.42 -14.36
N ARG A 100 26.07 10.72 -14.19
CA ARG A 100 24.89 11.22 -13.46
C ARG A 100 24.52 10.27 -12.33
N ARG A 101 24.20 10.82 -11.16
CA ARG A 101 23.75 10.00 -10.02
C ARG A 101 22.39 9.38 -10.38
N VAL A 102 22.20 8.11 -10.03
CA VAL A 102 20.93 7.39 -10.23
C VAL A 102 19.75 8.18 -9.64
N GLY A 103 19.97 8.92 -8.54
CA GLY A 103 19.01 9.84 -7.93
C GLY A 103 18.51 10.96 -8.86
N ASP A 104 19.34 11.49 -9.75
CA ASP A 104 18.97 12.58 -10.66
C ASP A 104 18.06 12.09 -11.80
N THR A 105 18.24 10.84 -12.22
CA THR A 105 17.39 10.19 -13.23
C THR A 105 16.04 9.83 -12.62
N ILE A 106 16.03 9.29 -11.40
CA ILE A 106 14.80 9.01 -10.64
C ILE A 106 14.04 10.30 -10.33
N ALA A 107 14.72 11.40 -9.98
CA ALA A 107 14.08 12.69 -9.73
C ALA A 107 13.34 13.21 -10.98
N ARG A 108 13.94 13.11 -12.17
CA ARG A 108 13.30 13.49 -13.44
C ARG A 108 12.14 12.57 -13.85
N VAL A 109 12.26 11.26 -13.58
CA VAL A 109 11.15 10.31 -13.77
C VAL A 109 9.98 10.71 -12.87
N ARG A 110 10.25 11.04 -11.61
CA ARG A 110 9.25 11.48 -10.63
C ARG A 110 8.64 12.84 -10.98
N GLU A 111 9.42 13.75 -11.56
CA GLU A 111 8.93 15.04 -12.06
C GLU A 111 7.93 14.86 -13.23
N LEU A 112 8.19 13.88 -14.11
CA LEU A 112 7.23 13.49 -15.15
C LEU A 112 5.98 12.82 -14.58
N GLU A 113 6.11 11.99 -13.53
CA GLU A 113 4.95 11.45 -12.80
C GLU A 113 4.14 12.55 -12.11
N ASN A 114 4.79 13.60 -11.61
CA ASN A 114 4.12 14.75 -11.01
C ASN A 114 3.36 15.57 -12.07
N ILE A 115 3.98 15.82 -13.24
CA ILE A 115 3.31 16.50 -14.37
C ILE A 115 2.13 15.66 -14.87
N ARG A 116 2.29 14.34 -14.93
CA ARG A 116 1.23 13.38 -15.27
C ARG A 116 0.09 13.48 -14.26
N ASN A 117 0.37 13.35 -12.96
CA ASN A 117 -0.62 13.46 -11.90
C ASN A 117 -1.32 14.83 -11.87
N PHE A 118 -0.66 15.91 -12.32
CA PHE A 118 -1.29 17.22 -12.48
C PHE A 118 -2.28 17.27 -13.66
N LEU A 119 -1.88 16.72 -14.82
CA LEU A 119 -2.70 16.71 -16.04
C LEU A 119 -3.86 15.70 -16.01
N THR A 120 -3.66 14.58 -15.32
CA THR A 120 -4.63 13.49 -15.17
C THR A 120 -5.21 13.42 -13.77
N GLY A 121 -5.04 14.48 -12.97
CA GLY A 121 -5.54 14.56 -11.60
C GLY A 121 -6.83 15.34 -11.48
N GLN A 122 -7.33 15.41 -10.26
CA GLN A 122 -8.52 16.16 -9.87
C GLN A 122 -8.40 17.67 -10.21
N THR A 123 -7.20 18.19 -10.41
CA THR A 123 -6.94 19.58 -10.78
C THR A 123 -7.68 20.02 -12.04
N LEU A 124 -7.72 19.18 -13.08
CA LEU A 124 -8.39 19.53 -14.33
C LEU A 124 -9.91 19.67 -14.15
N THR A 125 -10.52 18.77 -13.36
CA THR A 125 -11.94 18.83 -13.03
C THR A 125 -12.27 20.03 -12.14
N SER A 126 -11.37 20.38 -11.21
CA SER A 126 -11.57 21.52 -10.31
C SER A 126 -11.66 22.87 -11.05
N VAL A 127 -10.96 23.03 -12.18
CA VAL A 127 -11.08 24.24 -13.01
C VAL A 127 -12.50 24.38 -13.58
N LEU A 128 -13.12 23.25 -13.94
CA LEU A 128 -14.50 23.25 -14.43
C LEU A 128 -15.51 23.46 -13.31
N ASP A 129 -15.29 22.82 -12.17
CA ASP A 129 -16.12 23.03 -10.98
C ASP A 129 -16.11 24.51 -10.56
N LEU A 130 -14.97 25.20 -10.68
CA LEU A 130 -14.85 26.64 -10.43
C LEU A 130 -15.71 27.46 -11.39
N LEU A 131 -15.60 27.20 -12.69
CA LEU A 131 -16.37 27.92 -13.70
C LEU A 131 -17.87 27.72 -13.47
N PHE A 132 -18.28 26.49 -13.17
CA PHE A 132 -19.66 26.17 -12.88
C PHE A 132 -20.16 26.67 -11.54
N THR A 133 -19.29 26.88 -10.55
CA THR A 133 -19.67 27.50 -9.27
C THR A 133 -20.24 28.90 -9.52
N PHE A 134 -19.69 29.67 -10.46
CA PHE A 134 -20.28 30.96 -10.85
C PHE A 134 -21.65 30.81 -11.50
N VAL A 135 -21.84 29.81 -12.37
CA VAL A 135 -23.15 29.51 -12.98
C VAL A 135 -24.16 29.12 -11.90
N PHE A 136 -23.76 28.28 -10.95
CA PHE A 136 -24.59 27.84 -9.83
C PHE A 136 -24.98 29.03 -8.94
N LEU A 137 -24.04 29.90 -8.59
CA LEU A 137 -24.31 31.13 -7.83
C LEU A 137 -25.22 32.09 -8.61
N ALA A 138 -25.05 32.23 -9.92
CA ALA A 138 -25.92 33.05 -10.76
C ALA A 138 -27.36 32.51 -10.78
N VAL A 139 -27.53 31.19 -11.00
CA VAL A 139 -28.85 30.53 -10.96
C VAL A 139 -29.48 30.65 -9.58
N MET A 140 -28.71 30.41 -8.52
CA MET A 140 -29.18 30.61 -7.14
C MET A 140 -29.61 32.06 -6.90
N PHE A 141 -28.90 33.05 -7.43
CA PHE A 141 -29.24 34.46 -7.27
C PHE A 141 -30.58 34.79 -7.91
N PHE A 142 -30.85 34.26 -9.11
CA PHE A 142 -32.14 34.38 -9.77
C PHE A 142 -33.27 33.68 -9.01
N TYR A 143 -32.97 32.59 -8.32
CA TYR A 143 -33.95 31.85 -7.53
C TYR A 143 -34.29 32.56 -6.20
N SER A 144 -33.26 32.94 -5.45
CA SER A 144 -33.38 33.64 -4.17
C SER A 144 -32.10 34.38 -3.84
N GLY A 145 -32.14 35.70 -3.97
CA GLY A 145 -31.02 36.57 -3.61
C GLY A 145 -30.59 36.41 -2.16
N TRP A 146 -31.52 36.16 -1.23
CA TRP A 146 -31.23 35.97 0.19
C TRP A 146 -30.49 34.68 0.49
N LEU A 147 -30.91 33.55 -0.10
CA LEU A 147 -30.20 32.28 0.05
C LEU A 147 -28.80 32.34 -0.56
N THR A 148 -28.67 33.03 -1.70
CA THR A 148 -27.38 33.25 -2.34
C THR A 148 -26.47 34.10 -1.48
N LEU A 149 -26.99 35.15 -0.85
CA LEU A 149 -26.23 36.00 0.06
C LEU A 149 -25.72 35.19 1.26
N ILE A 150 -26.55 34.30 1.83
CA ILE A 150 -26.13 33.39 2.91
C ILE A 150 -24.98 32.49 2.44
N VAL A 151 -25.08 31.86 1.27
CA VAL A 151 -24.02 30.99 0.72
C VAL A 151 -22.74 31.79 0.43
N VAL A 152 -22.86 32.96 -0.20
CA VAL A 152 -21.73 33.84 -0.53
C VAL A 152 -21.05 34.40 0.72
N ILE A 153 -21.79 34.64 1.82
CA ILE A 153 -21.22 35.04 3.12
C ILE A 153 -20.62 33.84 3.86
N SER A 154 -21.19 32.64 3.71
CA SER A 154 -20.69 31.42 4.37
C SER A 154 -19.30 31.00 3.88
N LEU A 155 -19.00 31.22 2.59
CA LEU A 155 -17.69 30.92 1.99
C LEU A 155 -16.53 31.70 2.65
N PRO A 156 -16.53 33.04 2.74
CA PRO A 156 -15.49 33.81 3.40
C PRO A 156 -15.49 33.58 4.92
N LEU A 157 -16.62 33.31 5.56
CA LEU A 157 -16.65 32.90 6.98
C LEU A 157 -15.96 31.56 7.22
N GLY A 158 -16.18 30.57 6.33
CA GLY A 158 -15.47 29.30 6.36
C GLY A 158 -13.97 29.47 6.14
N VAL A 159 -13.58 30.34 5.19
CA VAL A 159 -12.17 30.70 4.95
C VAL A 159 -11.55 31.39 6.17
N LEU A 160 -12.27 32.31 6.82
CA LEU A 160 -11.82 33.04 8.01
C LEU A 160 -11.70 32.11 9.23
N ALA A 161 -12.63 31.17 9.41
CA ALA A 161 -12.57 30.15 10.45
C ALA A 161 -11.38 29.19 10.21
N ALA A 162 -11.17 28.78 8.96
CA ALA A 162 -9.99 28.01 8.55
C ALA A 162 -8.67 28.78 8.76
N TRP A 163 -8.68 30.11 8.56
CA TRP A 163 -7.52 30.98 8.78
C TRP A 163 -7.02 31.02 10.23
N ARG A 164 -7.87 30.60 11.18
CA ARG A 164 -7.57 30.60 12.62
C ARG A 164 -6.74 29.38 13.08
N HIS A 165 -6.51 28.39 12.22
CA HIS A 165 -5.70 27.21 12.51
C HIS A 165 -4.56 27.02 11.49
N GLY A 166 -3.31 26.91 11.98
CA GLY A 166 -2.13 26.50 11.18
C GLY A 166 -1.19 27.62 10.69
N GLY A 167 -0.12 27.23 10.00
CA GLY A 167 0.89 28.11 9.38
C GLY A 167 0.40 28.77 8.09
N MET A 168 1.20 29.66 7.47
CA MET A 168 0.79 30.44 6.28
C MET A 168 0.35 29.57 5.09
N VAL A 169 0.96 28.39 4.93
CA VAL A 169 0.64 27.42 3.87
C VAL A 169 -0.66 26.66 4.18
N ASP A 170 -0.85 26.23 5.43
CA ASP A 170 -2.07 25.54 5.87
C ASP A 170 -3.30 26.46 5.70
N ARG A 171 -3.14 27.74 6.01
CA ARG A 171 -4.17 28.77 5.84
C ARG A 171 -4.58 28.94 4.38
N PHE A 172 -3.63 28.93 3.45
CA PHE A 172 -3.90 29.05 2.02
C PHE A 172 -4.63 27.81 1.48
N VAL A 173 -4.23 26.63 1.92
CA VAL A 173 -4.77 25.35 1.41
C VAL A 173 -6.14 25.04 1.99
N MET A 174 -6.34 25.36 3.27
CA MET A 174 -7.64 25.20 3.92
C MET A 174 -8.65 26.23 3.38
N ALA A 175 -8.23 27.45 3.05
CA ALA A 175 -9.06 28.42 2.34
C ALA A 175 -9.51 27.91 0.96
N LEU A 176 -8.61 27.32 0.19
CA LEU A 176 -8.91 26.76 -1.12
C LEU A 176 -9.82 25.52 -1.01
N SER A 177 -9.66 24.72 0.06
CA SER A 177 -10.52 23.57 0.38
C SER A 177 -11.95 23.95 0.74
N VAL A 178 -12.16 25.06 1.46
CA VAL A 178 -13.50 25.58 1.79
C VAL A 178 -14.27 26.03 0.54
N VAL A 179 -13.54 26.47 -0.50
CA VAL A 179 -14.12 26.84 -1.81
C VAL A 179 -14.34 25.59 -2.70
N GLY A 180 -14.13 24.37 -2.17
CA GLY A 180 -14.40 23.11 -2.86
C GLY A 180 -13.20 22.54 -3.64
N PHE A 181 -12.00 23.11 -3.50
CA PHE A 181 -10.79 22.57 -4.13
C PHE A 181 -10.04 21.61 -3.22
N SER A 182 -9.90 20.35 -3.62
CA SER A 182 -8.89 19.46 -3.04
C SER A 182 -7.50 19.81 -3.60
N VAL A 183 -6.67 20.50 -2.83
CA VAL A 183 -5.34 20.95 -3.27
C VAL A 183 -4.26 20.08 -2.62
N PRO A 184 -3.50 19.28 -3.39
CA PRO A 184 -2.27 18.71 -2.88
C PRO A 184 -1.22 19.81 -2.73
N ILE A 185 -0.70 19.99 -1.51
CA ILE A 185 0.33 20.98 -1.19
C ILE A 185 1.70 20.44 -1.60
N PHE A 186 2.45 21.20 -2.41
CA PHE A 186 3.91 21.08 -2.48
C PHE A 186 4.53 22.39 -1.99
N VAL A 187 5.23 22.32 -0.86
CA VAL A 187 6.03 23.44 -0.35
C VAL A 187 7.40 23.38 -1.03
N ILE A 188 7.70 24.36 -1.86
CA ILE A 188 9.08 24.67 -2.29
C ILE A 188 9.44 26.01 -1.64
N GLY A 189 10.32 26.00 -0.65
CA GLY A 189 10.76 27.22 0.04
C GLY A 189 12.06 27.07 0.84
N TYR A 190 13.05 27.87 0.39
CA TYR A 190 14.31 28.32 1.01
C TYR A 190 15.33 27.30 1.56
N VAL A 191 16.54 27.36 0.99
CA VAL A 191 17.75 26.69 1.47
C VAL A 191 18.23 27.38 2.74
N LEU A 192 17.85 26.82 3.88
CA LEU A 192 18.59 26.94 5.13
C LEU A 192 19.57 25.75 5.16
N ILE A 193 20.88 25.97 5.13
CA ILE A 193 21.84 24.90 5.43
C ILE A 193 21.86 24.73 6.95
N ALA A 194 20.79 24.13 7.49
CA ALA A 194 20.81 23.56 8.82
C ALA A 194 21.54 22.21 8.73
N VAL A 195 22.65 22.09 9.45
CA VAL A 195 23.30 20.80 9.65
C VAL A 195 22.45 20.04 10.67
N PHE A 196 21.50 19.25 10.16
CA PHE A 196 20.76 18.30 10.98
C PHE A 196 21.67 17.11 11.29
N ALA A 197 22.06 16.96 12.55
CA ALA A 197 22.63 15.71 13.02
C ALA A 197 21.49 14.70 13.15
N VAL A 198 21.33 13.85 12.14
CA VAL A 198 20.39 12.71 12.18
C VAL A 198 21.13 11.55 12.81
N ASP A 199 20.72 11.18 14.02
CA ASP A 199 21.28 10.03 14.72
C ASP A 199 20.45 8.77 14.47
N GLN A 200 21.11 7.67 14.12
CA GLN A 200 20.44 6.41 13.84
C GLN A 200 20.40 5.55 15.09
N HIS A 201 19.19 5.22 15.53
CA HIS A 201 18.96 4.43 16.73
C HIS A 201 18.67 2.97 16.36
N LEU A 202 19.23 2.04 17.14
CA LEU A 202 18.88 0.63 17.07
C LEU A 202 17.43 0.43 17.54
N ARG A 203 16.75 -0.56 16.96
CA ARG A 203 15.48 -1.06 17.51
C ARG A 203 15.71 -1.52 18.96
N PRO A 204 14.80 -1.21 19.90
CA PRO A 204 15.02 -1.43 21.33
C PRO A 204 15.27 -2.90 21.68
N ASP A 205 14.69 -3.83 20.93
CA ASP A 205 14.82 -5.27 21.14
C ASP A 205 15.96 -5.90 20.31
N ALA A 206 16.70 -5.14 19.51
CA ALA A 206 17.68 -5.68 18.57
C ALA A 206 18.75 -6.54 19.28
N ALA A 207 19.32 -6.04 20.37
CA ALA A 207 20.33 -6.78 21.14
C ALA A 207 19.77 -8.08 21.73
N ALA A 208 18.51 -8.07 22.19
CA ALA A 208 17.85 -9.27 22.72
C ALA A 208 17.60 -10.30 21.63
N SER A 209 17.07 -9.85 20.49
CA SER A 209 16.77 -10.67 19.31
C SER A 209 18.05 -11.32 18.74
N ILE A 210 19.16 -10.59 18.64
CA ILE A 210 20.45 -11.17 18.21
C ILE A 210 20.96 -12.23 19.18
N ARG A 211 20.83 -12.02 20.50
CA ARG A 211 21.21 -13.04 21.50
C ARG A 211 20.36 -14.30 21.36
N GLU A 212 19.05 -14.17 21.13
CA GLU A 212 18.17 -15.32 20.93
C GLU A 212 18.53 -16.09 19.65
N LEU A 213 18.79 -15.39 18.54
CA LEU A 213 19.22 -16.02 17.29
C LEU A 213 20.53 -16.82 17.45
N ARG A 214 21.48 -16.30 18.24
CA ARG A 214 22.71 -17.02 18.58
C ARG A 214 22.46 -18.22 19.48
N ALA A 215 21.57 -18.10 20.46
CA ALA A 215 21.17 -19.22 21.31
C ALA A 215 20.49 -20.35 20.51
N LEU A 216 19.87 -20.01 19.37
CA LEU A 216 19.36 -20.98 18.39
C LEU A 216 20.45 -21.62 17.51
N GLY A 217 21.73 -21.28 17.74
CA GLY A 217 22.89 -21.79 17.00
C GLY A 217 23.05 -21.20 15.60
N LEU A 218 22.56 -19.98 15.38
CA LEU A 218 22.66 -19.31 14.08
C LEU A 218 23.80 -18.28 14.08
N ASP A 219 24.55 -18.29 12.99
CA ASP A 219 25.53 -17.24 12.68
C ASP A 219 24.80 -16.02 12.14
N VAL A 220 25.04 -14.85 12.74
CA VAL A 220 24.43 -13.57 12.33
C VAL A 220 25.48 -12.74 11.59
N VAL A 221 25.13 -12.27 10.40
CA VAL A 221 25.98 -11.41 9.54
C VAL A 221 25.20 -10.16 9.16
N ILE A 222 25.82 -8.98 9.25
CA ILE A 222 25.22 -7.72 8.77
C ILE A 222 25.70 -7.44 7.34
N LEU A 223 24.76 -7.17 6.42
CA LEU A 223 25.03 -6.72 5.05
C LEU A 223 24.39 -5.34 4.83
N SER A 224 25.19 -4.27 4.88
CA SER A 224 24.71 -2.90 4.75
C SER A 224 25.35 -2.16 3.57
N GLY A 225 24.56 -1.28 2.96
CA GLY A 225 25.04 -0.31 1.98
C GLY A 225 25.67 0.94 2.61
N ASP A 226 25.51 1.12 3.92
CA ASP A 226 26.04 2.26 4.65
C ASP A 226 27.54 2.15 4.89
N ARG A 227 28.17 3.29 5.16
CA ARG A 227 29.62 3.37 5.39
C ARG A 227 30.03 2.58 6.63
N VAL A 228 31.26 2.07 6.62
CA VAL A 228 31.87 1.34 7.75
C VAL A 228 31.73 2.13 9.06
N ASP A 229 31.90 3.45 9.01
CA ASP A 229 31.83 4.33 10.18
C ASP A 229 30.45 4.30 10.88
N ALA A 230 29.37 4.04 10.14
CA ALA A 230 28.02 3.91 10.69
C ALA A 230 27.74 2.47 11.17
N VAL A 231 28.22 1.46 10.43
CA VAL A 231 27.88 0.05 10.68
C VAL A 231 28.74 -0.55 11.81
N ALA A 232 30.02 -0.21 11.90
CA ALA A 232 30.96 -0.80 12.85
C ALA A 232 30.57 -0.57 14.33
N PRO A 233 30.15 0.65 14.75
CA PRO A 233 29.67 0.87 16.12
C PRO A 233 28.43 0.04 16.45
N LEU A 234 27.47 -0.04 15.52
CA LEU A 234 26.23 -0.83 15.68
C LEU A 234 26.53 -2.33 15.78
N ALA A 235 27.41 -2.84 14.92
CA ALA A 235 27.86 -4.22 14.96
C ALA A 235 28.56 -4.54 16.29
N GLY A 236 29.38 -3.61 16.80
CA GLY A 236 30.01 -3.70 18.11
C GLY A 236 29.00 -3.78 19.26
N GLN A 237 28.01 -2.89 19.28
CA GLN A 237 26.93 -2.88 20.29
C GLN A 237 26.10 -4.17 20.29
N LEU A 238 25.85 -4.74 19.11
CA LEU A 238 25.12 -6.01 18.95
C LEU A 238 26.02 -7.24 19.12
N GLY A 239 27.34 -7.04 19.28
CA GLY A 239 28.34 -8.09 19.39
C GLY A 239 28.54 -8.92 18.12
N ILE A 240 28.21 -8.40 16.93
CA ILE A 240 28.29 -9.06 15.63
C ILE A 240 29.69 -8.89 15.02
N ALA A 241 30.47 -9.98 15.02
CA ALA A 241 31.84 -9.97 14.49
C ALA A 241 31.91 -9.96 12.96
N ALA A 242 30.91 -10.51 12.27
CA ALA A 242 30.88 -10.59 10.82
C ALA A 242 29.92 -9.52 10.26
N PHE A 243 30.46 -8.44 9.70
CA PHE A 243 29.68 -7.43 8.98
C PHE A 243 30.38 -7.02 7.69
N LYS A 244 29.59 -6.65 6.68
CA LYS A 244 30.05 -6.01 5.44
C LYS A 244 29.29 -4.70 5.25
N ALA A 245 30.04 -3.63 5.08
CA ALA A 245 29.53 -2.27 4.93
C ALA A 245 29.91 -1.71 3.56
N GLY A 246 29.20 -0.68 3.10
CA GLY A 246 29.40 -0.04 1.80
C GLY A 246 28.99 -0.89 0.61
N GLN A 247 28.17 -1.93 0.82
CA GLN A 247 27.84 -2.90 -0.22
C GLN A 247 26.80 -2.38 -1.21
N ARG A 248 27.05 -2.65 -2.49
CA ARG A 248 26.06 -2.51 -3.55
C ARG A 248 25.09 -3.70 -3.57
N PRO A 249 23.88 -3.56 -4.17
CA PRO A 249 22.90 -4.65 -4.21
C PRO A 249 23.42 -5.95 -4.82
N ASP A 250 24.23 -5.88 -5.87
CA ASP A 250 24.89 -7.02 -6.53
C ASP A 250 25.93 -7.70 -5.61
N GLU A 251 26.65 -6.94 -4.80
CA GLU A 251 27.60 -7.48 -3.84
C GLU A 251 26.90 -8.20 -2.67
N LYS A 252 25.71 -7.73 -2.26
CA LYS A 252 24.87 -8.43 -1.28
C LYS A 252 24.41 -9.80 -1.83
N ILE A 253 23.98 -9.82 -3.08
CA ILE A 253 23.59 -11.06 -3.78
C ILE A 253 24.78 -12.01 -3.85
N ALA A 254 25.94 -11.55 -4.33
CA ALA A 254 27.14 -12.37 -4.45
C ALA A 254 27.57 -12.99 -3.11
N GLU A 255 27.40 -12.26 -2.00
CA GLU A 255 27.68 -12.81 -0.66
C GLU A 255 26.71 -13.92 -0.27
N LEU A 256 25.42 -13.77 -0.57
CA LEU A 256 24.42 -14.84 -0.35
C LEU A 256 24.74 -16.07 -1.19
N GLU A 257 25.18 -15.88 -2.44
CA GLU A 257 25.59 -16.98 -3.30
C GLU A 257 26.84 -17.69 -2.78
N ARG A 258 27.82 -16.93 -2.29
CA ARG A 258 29.02 -17.48 -1.65
C ARG A 258 28.67 -18.31 -0.42
N LEU A 259 27.76 -17.82 0.42
CA LEU A 259 27.28 -18.57 1.59
C LEU A 259 26.50 -19.82 1.18
N ALA A 260 25.66 -19.73 0.15
CA ALA A 260 24.94 -20.88 -0.39
C ALA A 260 25.89 -21.93 -1.00
N ALA A 261 26.93 -21.51 -1.72
CA ALA A 261 27.96 -22.38 -2.26
C ALA A 261 28.79 -23.08 -1.16
N ALA A 262 28.96 -22.43 0.00
CA ALA A 262 29.52 -23.04 1.20
C ALA A 262 28.53 -23.98 1.95
N GLY A 263 27.36 -24.28 1.35
CA GLY A 263 26.35 -25.16 1.92
C GLY A 263 25.50 -24.54 3.03
N ARG A 264 25.61 -23.23 3.27
CA ARG A 264 24.82 -22.53 4.29
C ARG A 264 23.43 -22.19 3.75
N ARG A 265 22.41 -22.37 4.59
CA ARG A 265 21.03 -21.94 4.30
C ARG A 265 20.80 -20.58 4.95
N THR A 266 20.72 -19.54 4.13
CA THR A 266 20.64 -18.15 4.59
C THR A 266 19.19 -17.70 4.78
N LEU A 267 18.92 -17.04 5.91
CA LEU A 267 17.70 -16.27 6.13
C LEU A 267 18.07 -14.79 6.00
N MET A 268 17.56 -14.10 4.98
CA MET A 268 17.79 -12.66 4.84
C MET A 268 16.63 -11.87 5.43
N VAL A 269 16.94 -10.84 6.21
CA VAL A 269 15.96 -9.90 6.77
C VAL A 269 16.30 -8.49 6.29
N GLY A 270 15.35 -7.82 5.65
CA GLY A 270 15.56 -6.49 5.07
C GLY A 270 14.26 -5.73 4.81
N ASP A 271 14.35 -4.41 4.68
CA ASP A 271 13.21 -3.49 4.63
C ASP A 271 13.16 -2.60 3.36
N GLY A 272 14.24 -2.56 2.59
CA GLY A 272 14.44 -1.58 1.52
C GLY A 272 14.21 -2.10 0.09
N LEU A 273 13.95 -1.15 -0.81
CA LEU A 273 13.99 -1.34 -2.28
C LEU A 273 15.31 -1.98 -2.74
N ASN A 274 16.42 -1.59 -2.09
CA ASN A 274 17.77 -2.09 -2.38
C ASN A 274 18.00 -3.54 -1.97
N ASP A 275 17.15 -4.07 -1.08
CA ASP A 275 17.29 -5.42 -0.53
C ASP A 275 16.36 -6.41 -1.21
N ALA A 276 15.34 -5.96 -1.95
CA ALA A 276 14.39 -6.85 -2.63
C ALA A 276 15.06 -7.91 -3.53
N PRO A 277 16.06 -7.56 -4.38
CA PRO A 277 16.78 -8.57 -5.17
C PRO A 277 17.55 -9.60 -4.32
N ALA A 278 18.11 -9.15 -3.19
CA ALA A 278 18.88 -10.01 -2.29
C ALA A 278 17.95 -10.91 -1.45
N LEU A 279 16.78 -10.39 -1.03
CA LEU A 279 15.72 -11.17 -0.37
C LEU A 279 15.27 -12.33 -1.26
N ALA A 280 14.99 -12.06 -2.54
CA ALA A 280 14.59 -13.09 -3.49
C ALA A 280 15.66 -14.17 -3.75
N ARG A 281 16.94 -13.87 -3.46
CA ARG A 281 18.05 -14.82 -3.66
C ARG A 281 18.33 -15.71 -2.45
N ALA A 282 17.96 -15.25 -1.25
CA ALA A 282 18.19 -15.97 -0.01
C ALA A 282 17.43 -17.31 0.02
N HIS A 283 17.86 -18.26 0.88
CA HIS A 283 17.15 -19.52 1.01
C HIS A 283 15.76 -19.35 1.63
N ALA A 284 15.65 -18.37 2.52
CA ALA A 284 14.39 -17.84 3.01
C ALA A 284 14.57 -16.35 3.29
N SER A 285 13.48 -15.59 3.24
CA SER A 285 13.50 -14.14 3.37
C SER A 285 12.38 -13.63 4.27
N MET A 286 12.68 -12.57 5.03
CA MET A 286 11.70 -11.90 5.89
C MET A 286 11.76 -10.39 5.73
N SER A 287 10.62 -9.73 5.79
CA SER A 287 10.54 -8.27 5.73
C SER A 287 9.52 -7.72 6.74
N PRO A 288 9.78 -6.58 7.40
CA PRO A 288 8.78 -5.95 8.26
C PRO A 288 7.63 -5.39 7.42
N ILE A 289 6.43 -5.29 8.02
CA ILE A 289 5.26 -4.67 7.36
C ILE A 289 5.45 -3.17 7.05
N SER A 290 6.41 -2.52 7.70
CA SER A 290 6.80 -1.13 7.40
C SER A 290 7.73 -1.00 6.18
N ALA A 291 8.22 -2.12 5.64
CA ALA A 291 9.09 -2.14 4.45
C ALA A 291 8.36 -1.68 3.18
N THR A 292 9.13 -1.36 2.15
CA THR A 292 8.57 -1.05 0.82
C THR A 292 7.72 -2.21 0.28
N GLN A 293 6.65 -1.91 -0.48
CA GLN A 293 5.80 -2.95 -1.08
C GLN A 293 6.59 -3.94 -1.95
N LEU A 294 7.67 -3.49 -2.60
CA LEU A 294 8.54 -4.37 -3.38
C LEU A 294 9.32 -5.36 -2.49
N ALA A 295 9.84 -4.90 -1.35
CA ALA A 295 10.52 -5.76 -0.38
C ALA A 295 9.55 -6.78 0.24
N GLN A 296 8.31 -6.37 0.55
CA GLN A 296 7.26 -7.28 1.03
C GLN A 296 6.89 -8.34 -0.01
N ALA A 297 6.73 -7.95 -1.27
CA ALA A 297 6.39 -8.87 -2.37
C ALA A 297 7.53 -9.86 -2.70
N SER A 298 8.77 -9.50 -2.36
CA SER A 298 9.95 -10.34 -2.58
C SER A 298 10.31 -11.21 -1.37
N ALA A 299 9.63 -11.05 -0.24
CA ALA A 299 9.89 -11.77 0.99
C ALA A 299 8.95 -12.97 1.18
N ASP A 300 9.46 -14.07 1.71
CA ASP A 300 8.65 -15.27 2.02
C ASP A 300 7.76 -15.07 3.25
N ILE A 301 8.20 -14.23 4.19
CA ILE A 301 7.50 -13.96 5.45
C ILE A 301 7.46 -12.46 5.72
N VAL A 302 6.28 -11.92 5.98
CA VAL A 302 6.11 -10.55 6.45
C VAL A 302 5.75 -10.57 7.92
N PHE A 303 6.50 -9.84 8.75
CA PHE A 303 6.23 -9.75 10.19
C PHE A 303 5.69 -8.38 10.59
N LEU A 304 4.87 -8.38 11.64
CA LEU A 304 4.16 -7.20 12.15
C LEU A 304 4.95 -6.55 13.29
N GLY A 305 4.86 -5.23 13.39
CA GLY A 305 5.49 -4.44 14.45
C GLY A 305 6.90 -3.95 14.11
N GLU A 306 7.44 -3.13 15.01
CA GLU A 306 8.78 -2.58 14.90
C GLU A 306 9.84 -3.44 15.59
N GLU A 307 9.46 -4.49 16.30
CA GLU A 307 10.40 -5.38 16.99
C GLU A 307 10.95 -6.45 16.04
N LEU A 308 12.18 -6.90 16.30
CA LEU A 308 12.83 -8.04 15.63
C LEU A 308 12.51 -9.40 16.27
N ALA A 309 11.90 -9.42 17.44
CA ALA A 309 11.47 -10.63 18.14
C ALA A 309 10.69 -11.65 17.25
N PRO A 310 9.81 -11.23 16.31
CA PRO A 310 9.13 -12.16 15.40
C PRO A 310 10.06 -13.01 14.52
N VAL A 311 11.28 -12.55 14.24
CA VAL A 311 12.26 -13.30 13.43
C VAL A 311 12.69 -14.57 14.16
N ALA A 312 13.10 -14.44 15.43
CA ALA A 312 13.48 -15.59 16.26
C ALA A 312 12.28 -16.51 16.53
N ALA A 313 11.11 -15.93 16.83
CA ALA A 313 9.88 -16.70 17.04
C ALA A 313 9.51 -17.55 15.83
N SER A 314 9.59 -17.00 14.62
CA SER A 314 9.30 -17.71 13.36
C SER A 314 10.20 -18.93 13.17
N LEU A 315 11.50 -18.79 13.47
CA LEU A 315 12.45 -19.89 13.41
C LEU A 315 12.16 -21.00 14.43
N ARG A 316 11.77 -20.66 15.66
CA ARG A 316 11.35 -21.67 16.66
C ARG A 316 10.11 -22.44 16.20
N ILE A 317 9.13 -21.71 15.67
CA ILE A 317 7.88 -22.30 15.16
C ILE A 317 8.17 -23.23 13.99
N ALA A 318 8.98 -22.79 13.03
CA ALA A 318 9.38 -23.60 11.88
C ALA A 318 10.09 -24.90 12.31
N ARG A 319 11.03 -24.83 13.27
CA ARG A 319 11.72 -26.01 13.81
C ARG A 319 10.75 -26.97 14.51
N LYS A 320 9.81 -26.45 15.31
CA LYS A 320 8.77 -27.27 15.98
C LYS A 320 7.86 -27.94 14.96
N ALA A 321 7.38 -27.20 13.96
CA ALA A 321 6.53 -27.71 12.89
C ALA A 321 7.24 -28.82 12.09
N ARG A 322 8.51 -28.61 11.72
CA ARG A 322 9.30 -29.62 11.03
C ARG A 322 9.46 -30.90 11.85
N ARG A 323 9.69 -30.79 13.15
CA ARG A 323 9.77 -31.96 14.05
C ARG A 323 8.46 -32.75 14.08
N LEU A 324 7.33 -32.07 14.18
CA LEU A 324 6.00 -32.71 14.19
C LEU A 324 5.66 -33.35 12.84
N MET A 325 6.00 -32.68 11.73
CA MET A 325 5.82 -33.22 10.38
C MET A 325 6.62 -34.52 10.18
N VAL A 326 7.89 -34.53 10.60
CA VAL A 326 8.73 -35.74 10.50
C VAL A 326 8.19 -36.87 11.39
N GLN A 327 7.66 -36.56 12.58
CA GLN A 327 6.99 -37.57 13.41
C GLN A 327 5.76 -38.16 12.71
N ASN A 328 4.91 -37.32 12.10
CA ASN A 328 3.74 -37.77 11.36
C ASN A 328 4.11 -38.64 10.15
N LEU A 329 5.19 -38.29 9.45
CA LEU A 329 5.70 -39.12 8.36
C LEU A 329 6.19 -40.48 8.85
N TRP A 330 6.89 -40.53 10.00
CA TRP A 330 7.29 -41.79 10.61
C TRP A 330 6.11 -42.66 11.03
N PHE A 331 5.04 -42.07 11.56
CA PHE A 331 3.81 -42.82 11.85
C PHE A 331 3.21 -43.43 10.58
N ALA A 332 3.14 -42.67 9.48
CA ALA A 332 2.63 -43.18 8.21
C ALA A 332 3.51 -44.30 7.62
N VAL A 333 4.83 -44.14 7.67
CA VAL A 333 5.79 -45.17 7.21
C VAL A 333 5.66 -46.44 8.06
N LEU A 334 5.66 -46.32 9.38
CA LEU A 334 5.57 -47.46 10.29
C LEU A 334 4.23 -48.21 10.13
N TYR A 335 3.13 -47.46 9.99
CA TYR A 335 1.82 -48.03 9.72
C TYR A 335 1.82 -48.86 8.43
N ASN A 336 2.29 -48.28 7.32
CA ASN A 336 2.32 -48.99 6.03
C ASN A 336 3.27 -50.19 6.05
N ALA A 337 4.40 -50.09 6.75
CA ALA A 337 5.34 -51.18 6.91
C ALA A 337 4.73 -52.40 7.63
N ILE A 338 3.76 -52.18 8.52
CA ILE A 338 3.03 -53.25 9.22
C ILE A 338 1.80 -53.70 8.43
N ALA A 339 1.02 -52.76 7.91
CA ALA A 339 -0.26 -53.03 7.26
C ALA A 339 -0.11 -53.78 5.93
N VAL A 340 0.89 -53.45 5.11
CA VAL A 340 1.09 -54.05 3.79
C VAL A 340 1.42 -55.55 3.88
N PRO A 341 2.37 -56.01 4.72
CA PRO A 341 2.62 -57.45 4.89
C PRO A 341 1.41 -58.23 5.42
N ILE A 342 0.66 -57.67 6.37
CA ILE A 342 -0.55 -58.31 6.92
C ILE A 342 -1.62 -58.45 5.84
N ALA A 343 -1.78 -57.44 4.98
CA ALA A 343 -2.69 -57.49 3.84
C ALA A 343 -2.28 -58.51 2.79
N ILE A 344 -0.98 -58.57 2.44
CA ILE A 344 -0.44 -59.56 1.49
C ILE A 344 -0.62 -60.99 2.04
N ALA A 345 -0.43 -61.18 3.34
CA ALA A 345 -0.63 -62.47 4.01
C ALA A 345 -2.12 -62.87 4.16
N GLY A 346 -3.06 -62.03 3.71
CA GLY A 346 -4.49 -62.32 3.73
C GLY A 346 -5.18 -62.17 5.09
N PHE A 347 -4.46 -61.66 6.10
CA PHE A 347 -4.99 -61.49 7.46
C PHE A 347 -5.72 -60.14 7.67
N ALA A 348 -5.59 -59.18 6.75
CA ALA A 348 -6.30 -57.89 6.83
C ALA A 348 -7.56 -57.90 5.96
N THR A 349 -8.73 -57.70 6.57
CA THR A 349 -9.98 -57.44 5.84
C THR A 349 -10.08 -55.96 5.45
N PRO A 350 -10.86 -55.61 4.40
CA PRO A 350 -11.09 -54.22 4.01
C PRO A 350 -11.62 -53.33 5.16
N LEU A 351 -12.39 -53.91 6.08
CA LEU A 351 -12.89 -53.20 7.26
C LEU A 351 -11.78 -52.81 8.23
N VAL A 352 -10.82 -53.71 8.49
CA VAL A 352 -9.67 -53.43 9.37
C VAL A 352 -8.76 -52.35 8.76
N ALA A 353 -8.54 -52.41 7.44
CA ALA A 353 -7.81 -51.38 6.72
C ALA A 353 -8.50 -50.01 6.80
N ALA A 354 -9.84 -49.96 6.67
CA ALA A 354 -10.62 -48.74 6.78
C ALA A 354 -10.54 -48.12 8.18
N VAL A 355 -10.71 -48.92 9.25
CA VAL A 355 -10.59 -48.45 10.64
C VAL A 355 -9.19 -47.92 10.92
N ALA A 356 -8.16 -48.62 10.46
CA ALA A 356 -6.77 -48.21 10.69
C ALA A 356 -6.41 -46.93 9.93
N MET A 357 -6.91 -46.77 8.69
CA MET A 357 -6.74 -45.53 7.91
C MET A 357 -7.41 -44.33 8.60
N SER A 358 -8.66 -44.49 9.06
CA SER A 358 -9.36 -43.44 9.81
C SER A 358 -8.71 -43.13 11.16
N GLY A 359 -8.23 -44.15 11.88
CA GLY A 359 -7.52 -43.98 13.15
C GLY A 359 -6.18 -43.25 13.00
N SER A 360 -5.41 -43.56 11.94
CA SER A 360 -4.15 -42.86 11.64
C SER A 360 -4.37 -41.38 11.36
N SER A 361 -5.42 -41.03 10.60
CA SER A 361 -5.77 -39.62 10.36
C SER A 361 -6.14 -38.88 11.64
N LEU A 362 -6.86 -39.52 12.57
CA LEU A 362 -7.17 -38.94 13.88
C LEU A 362 -5.92 -38.69 14.72
N VAL A 363 -5.00 -39.65 14.79
CA VAL A 363 -3.72 -39.50 15.54
C VAL A 363 -2.87 -38.38 14.94
N VAL A 364 -2.78 -38.30 13.61
CA VAL A 364 -2.06 -37.23 12.91
C VAL A 364 -2.68 -35.86 13.18
N THR A 365 -4.01 -35.75 13.12
CA THR A 365 -4.73 -34.50 13.44
C THR A 365 -4.54 -34.09 14.89
N LEU A 366 -4.65 -35.03 15.84
CA LEU A 366 -4.42 -34.75 17.27
C LEU A 366 -2.97 -34.33 17.55
N ASN A 367 -1.99 -34.94 16.87
CA ASN A 367 -0.59 -34.54 16.99
C ASN A 367 -0.33 -33.17 16.37
N ALA A 368 -0.99 -32.83 15.26
CA ALA A 368 -0.93 -31.50 14.66
C ALA A 368 -1.52 -30.42 15.59
N LEU A 369 -2.61 -30.71 16.30
CA LEU A 369 -3.20 -29.78 17.28
C LEU A 369 -2.27 -29.47 18.47
N ARG A 370 -1.35 -30.39 18.81
CA ARG A 370 -0.29 -30.13 19.81
C ARG A 370 0.69 -29.04 19.36
N ALA A 371 0.80 -28.76 18.06
CA ALA A 371 1.64 -27.69 17.53
C ALA A 371 1.17 -26.30 18.00
N GLY A 372 -0.16 -26.09 18.03
CA GLY A 372 -0.81 -24.81 18.32
C GLY A 372 -0.83 -24.40 19.78
N ARG A 373 -0.49 -25.29 20.72
CA ARG A 373 -0.30 -24.91 22.13
C ARG A 373 1.09 -24.25 22.29
N GLN A 374 1.12 -22.93 22.23
CA GLN A 374 2.19 -22.13 22.84
C GLN A 374 1.70 -21.60 24.20
N PRO A 375 2.58 -21.54 25.23
CA PRO A 375 2.29 -20.76 26.43
C PRO A 375 2.06 -19.31 26.02
N ALA A 376 1.03 -18.67 26.57
CA ALA A 376 0.83 -17.24 26.42
C ALA A 376 2.16 -16.53 26.71
N ALA A 377 2.68 -15.77 25.74
CA ALA A 377 3.79 -14.88 25.96
C ALA A 377 3.41 -13.97 27.14
N ALA A 378 4.24 -13.94 28.17
CA ALA A 378 4.04 -13.06 29.31
C ALA A 378 3.86 -11.64 28.77
N SER A 379 2.69 -11.07 29.03
CA SER A 379 2.41 -9.66 28.86
C SER A 379 3.46 -8.88 29.66
N HIS A 380 4.46 -8.31 28.98
CA HIS A 380 5.22 -7.23 29.58
C HIS A 380 4.26 -6.06 29.77
N GLY A 381 3.94 -5.85 31.04
CA GLY A 381 3.06 -4.78 31.47
C GLY A 381 3.64 -3.43 31.06
N SER A 382 2.80 -2.67 30.36
CA SER A 382 2.67 -1.25 30.64
C SER A 382 2.55 -1.05 32.15
N ASN A 383 3.58 -0.44 32.77
CA ASN A 383 3.47 0.52 33.87
C ASN A 383 4.86 0.81 34.46
N ALA A 384 5.43 1.95 34.07
CA ALA A 384 6.04 2.95 34.95
C ALA A 384 6.40 4.18 34.12
#